data_AF-A0A5C7RN97-F1
#
_entry.id   AF-A0A5C7RN97-F1
#
_cell.length_a   1.000
_cell.length_b   1.000
_cell.length_c   1.000
_cell.angle_alpha   90.00
_cell.angle_beta   90.00
_cell.angle_gamma   90.00
#
_symmetry.space_group_name_H-M   'P 1'
#
loop_
_entity.id
_entity.type
_entity.pdbx_description
1 polymer ?
#
loop_
_entity_poly.entity_id
_entity_poly.type
_entity_poly.pdbx_seq_one_letter_code
_entity_poly.pdbx_strand_id
1 'polypeptide(L)'
;MTYVSTRGATPPTAIDDALIAGLAPDGGLYVPASIPLFAPDLAQTHDLAATATAVLAPYFAASSLREALPALCARAYDFPAPLRPMRGDGDHLLELFHGPTAAFKDYAARFLAEALGALRTP
;
A
#
# COMPACT_ATOMS: atom_id res chain seq x y z
N MET A 1 -10.95 9.28 -5.04
CA MET A 1 -10.98 9.39 -3.56
C MET A 1 -10.03 10.50 -3.14
N THR A 2 -10.30 11.17 -2.03
CA THR A 2 -9.42 12.22 -1.46
C THR A 2 -8.90 11.79 -0.09
N TYR A 3 -7.85 12.47 0.36
CA TYR A 3 -7.19 12.28 1.65
C TYR A 3 -7.34 13.53 2.50
N VAL A 4 -7.50 13.35 3.80
CA VAL A 4 -7.68 14.44 4.77
C VAL A 4 -6.64 14.31 5.86
N SER A 5 -6.22 15.44 6.45
CA SER A 5 -5.36 15.40 7.64
C SER A 5 -6.16 14.91 8.84
N THR A 6 -5.53 14.10 9.70
CA THR A 6 -6.08 13.71 11.01
C THR A 6 -6.30 14.88 11.96
N ARG A 7 -5.74 16.06 11.67
CA ARG A 7 -5.99 17.30 12.42
C ARG A 7 -7.05 18.20 11.78
N GLY A 8 -7.51 17.86 10.57
CA GLY A 8 -8.65 18.51 9.90
C GLY A 8 -8.40 19.94 9.42
N ALA A 9 -7.17 20.48 9.54
CA ALA A 9 -6.86 21.86 9.20
C ALA A 9 -6.24 22.00 7.80
N THR A 10 -6.41 20.99 6.94
CA THR A 10 -5.94 21.00 5.54
C THR A 10 -7.10 20.70 4.58
N PRO A 11 -7.12 21.29 3.38
CA PRO A 11 -8.06 20.90 2.34
C PRO A 11 -7.92 19.40 1.97
N PRO A 12 -8.99 18.78 1.44
CA PRO A 12 -8.89 17.45 0.84
C PRO A 12 -7.78 17.42 -0.22
N THR A 13 -6.92 16.41 -0.14
CA THR A 13 -5.67 16.31 -0.90
C THR A 13 -5.70 15.04 -1.77
N ALA A 14 -5.14 15.09 -2.97
CA ALA A 14 -4.99 13.90 -3.82
C ALA A 14 -3.94 12.95 -3.22
N ILE A 15 -4.02 11.65 -3.51
CA ILE A 15 -3.05 10.69 -2.99
C ILE A 15 -1.62 10.98 -3.48
N ASP A 16 -1.49 11.44 -4.72
CA ASP A 16 -0.21 11.78 -5.36
C ASP A 16 0.50 12.87 -4.54
N ASP A 17 -0.22 13.94 -4.20
CA ASP A 17 0.28 15.04 -3.38
C ASP A 17 0.58 14.58 -1.94
N ALA A 18 -0.30 13.75 -1.35
CA ALA A 18 -0.11 13.22 -0.01
C ALA A 18 1.14 12.34 0.10
N LEU A 19 1.41 11.51 -0.91
CA LEU A 19 2.61 10.67 -0.99
C LEU A 19 3.88 11.51 -1.08
N ILE A 20 3.87 12.58 -1.89
CA ILE A 20 5.01 13.49 -2.05
C ILE A 20 5.25 14.31 -0.78
N ALA A 21 4.19 14.82 -0.17
CA ALA A 21 4.27 15.65 1.04
C ALA A 21 4.73 14.85 2.27
N GLY A 22 4.32 13.59 2.38
CA GLY A 22 4.59 12.73 3.53
C GLY A 22 3.78 13.12 4.78
N LEU A 23 4.03 14.31 5.33
CA LEU A 23 3.29 14.88 6.45
C LEU A 23 2.35 16.00 5.98
N ALA A 24 1.16 16.08 6.56
CA ALA A 24 0.25 17.18 6.26
C ALA A 24 0.80 18.52 6.80
N PRO A 25 0.53 19.66 6.15
CA PRO A 25 1.04 20.97 6.58
C PRO A 25 0.68 21.38 8.01
N ASP A 26 -0.42 20.85 8.56
CA ASP A 26 -0.86 21.09 9.94
C ASP A 26 -0.18 20.16 10.97
N GLY A 27 0.79 19.35 10.53
CA GLY A 27 1.50 18.35 11.33
C GLY A 27 0.69 17.08 11.60
N GLY A 28 -0.45 16.90 10.95
CA GLY A 28 -1.24 15.67 10.98
C GLY A 28 -0.77 14.64 9.95
N LEU A 29 -1.46 13.50 9.93
CA LEU A 29 -1.24 12.43 8.95
C LEU A 29 -2.34 12.46 7.91
N TYR A 30 -2.02 12.18 6.65
CA TYR A 30 -3.03 11.96 5.64
C TYR A 30 -3.70 10.59 5.83
N VAL A 31 -5.02 10.59 5.89
CA VAL A 31 -5.87 9.39 5.90
C VAL A 31 -6.91 9.50 4.79
N PRO A 32 -7.34 8.38 4.18
CA PRO A 32 -8.39 8.43 3.17
C PRO A 32 -9.70 8.95 3.79
N ALA A 33 -10.46 9.75 3.05
CA ALA A 33 -11.74 10.31 3.53
C ALA A 33 -12.79 9.23 3.85
N SER A 34 -12.63 8.03 3.29
CA SER A 34 -13.42 6.84 3.62
C SER A 34 -12.58 5.57 3.44
N ILE A 35 -12.91 4.52 4.18
CA ILE A 35 -12.32 3.19 3.98
C ILE A 35 -13.18 2.43 2.95
N PRO A 36 -12.60 1.99 1.81
CA PRO A 36 -13.31 1.18 0.83
C PRO A 36 -13.84 -0.13 1.42
N LEU A 37 -14.99 -0.58 0.93
CA LEU A 37 -15.51 -1.91 1.21
C LEU A 37 -14.95 -2.90 0.20
N PHE A 38 -14.52 -4.06 0.68
CA PHE A 38 -13.94 -5.12 -0.14
C PHE A 38 -14.86 -6.34 -0.18
N ALA A 39 -14.88 -7.03 -1.32
CA ALA A 39 -15.58 -8.30 -1.42
C ALA A 39 -14.88 -9.36 -0.54
N PRO A 40 -15.63 -10.26 0.11
CA PRO A 40 -15.06 -11.28 1.01
C PRO A 40 -14.05 -12.24 0.34
N ASP A 41 -14.14 -12.37 -0.99
CA ASP A 41 -13.36 -13.28 -1.82
C ASP A 41 -12.15 -12.62 -2.50
N LEU A 42 -11.89 -11.32 -2.25
CA LEU A 42 -10.81 -10.54 -2.88
C LEU A 42 -9.43 -11.24 -2.84
N ALA A 43 -9.16 -12.01 -1.79
CA ALA A 43 -7.88 -12.67 -1.57
C ALA A 43 -7.81 -14.12 -2.08
N GLN A 44 -8.92 -14.72 -2.52
CA GLN A 44 -8.96 -16.17 -2.78
C GLN A 44 -8.27 -16.61 -4.08
N THR A 45 -7.84 -15.67 -4.93
CA THR A 45 -7.46 -15.97 -6.33
C THR A 45 -6.11 -15.40 -6.77
N HIS A 46 -5.34 -14.78 -5.88
CA HIS A 46 -4.22 -13.93 -6.28
C HIS A 46 -2.92 -14.21 -5.53
N ASP A 47 -1.80 -14.05 -6.24
CA ASP A 47 -0.50 -13.89 -5.60
C ASP A 47 -0.42 -12.55 -4.85
N LEU A 48 0.66 -12.34 -4.09
CA LEU A 48 0.82 -11.15 -3.24
C LEU A 48 0.69 -9.84 -4.03
N ALA A 49 1.26 -9.76 -5.24
CA ALA A 49 1.25 -8.54 -6.04
C ALA A 49 -0.16 -8.24 -6.58
N ALA A 50 -0.89 -9.26 -7.04
CA ALA A 50 -2.26 -9.11 -7.49
C ALA A 50 -3.22 -8.79 -6.35
N THR A 51 -3.07 -9.41 -5.17
CA THR A 51 -3.82 -9.04 -3.96
C THR A 51 -3.55 -7.58 -3.58
N ALA A 52 -2.28 -7.16 -3.56
CA ALA A 52 -1.92 -5.78 -3.25
C ALA A 52 -2.53 -4.79 -4.25
N THR A 53 -2.48 -5.11 -5.55
CA THR A 53 -3.12 -4.30 -6.60
C THR A 53 -4.60 -4.13 -6.34
N ALA A 54 -5.32 -5.22 -6.06
CA ALA A 54 -6.75 -5.22 -5.81
C ALA A 54 -7.13 -4.43 -4.55
N VAL A 55 -6.35 -4.56 -3.47
CA VAL A 55 -6.54 -3.83 -2.21
C VAL A 55 -6.24 -2.34 -2.36
N LEU A 56 -5.19 -1.98 -3.10
CA LEU A 56 -4.74 -0.59 -3.27
C LEU A 56 -5.56 0.17 -4.32
N ALA A 57 -6.12 -0.51 -5.33
CA ALA A 57 -6.81 0.14 -6.45
C ALA A 57 -7.89 1.17 -6.05
N PRO A 58 -8.78 0.92 -5.07
CA PRO A 58 -9.76 1.92 -4.64
C PRO A 58 -9.12 3.17 -4.05
N TYR A 59 -7.99 3.02 -3.36
CA TYR A 59 -7.25 4.14 -2.75
C TYR A 59 -6.59 5.02 -3.83
N PHE A 60 -6.12 4.39 -4.91
CA PHE A 60 -5.46 5.05 -6.04
C PHE A 60 -6.41 5.37 -7.22
N ALA A 61 -7.73 5.22 -7.07
CA ALA A 61 -8.68 5.34 -8.18
C ALA A 61 -8.66 6.71 -8.90
N ALA A 62 -8.25 7.77 -8.20
CA ALA A 62 -8.08 9.12 -8.74
C ALA A 62 -6.61 9.53 -8.89
N SER A 63 -5.67 8.61 -8.67
CA SER A 63 -4.23 8.83 -8.82
C SER A 63 -3.82 8.82 -10.29
N SER A 64 -2.79 9.59 -10.64
CA SER A 64 -2.08 9.42 -11.91
C SER A 64 -1.44 8.03 -12.06
N LEU A 65 -1.15 7.37 -10.95
CA LEU A 65 -0.54 6.02 -10.92
C LEU A 65 -1.55 4.89 -11.14
N ARG A 66 -2.84 5.17 -11.29
CA ARG A 66 -3.89 4.14 -11.36
C ARG A 66 -3.57 3.02 -12.37
N GLU A 67 -3.19 3.41 -13.59
CA GLU A 67 -2.89 2.45 -14.67
C GLU A 67 -1.54 1.74 -14.45
N ALA A 68 -0.59 2.38 -13.78
CA ALA A 68 0.73 1.82 -13.48
C ALA A 68 0.73 0.92 -12.22
N LEU A 69 -0.31 1.00 -11.38
CA LEU A 69 -0.38 0.34 -10.09
C LEU A 69 -0.08 -1.17 -10.13
N PRO A 70 -0.60 -1.96 -11.10
CA PRO A 70 -0.26 -3.38 -11.17
C PRO A 70 1.24 -3.62 -11.36
N ALA A 71 1.89 -2.83 -12.23
CA ALA A 71 3.32 -2.94 -12.49
C ALA A 71 4.16 -2.48 -11.28
N LEU A 72 3.71 -1.46 -10.55
CA LEU A 72 4.34 -1.01 -9.31
C LEU A 72 4.28 -2.11 -8.24
N CYS A 73 3.12 -2.74 -8.05
CA CYS A 73 2.95 -3.83 -7.09
C CYS A 73 3.82 -5.05 -7.47
N ALA A 74 3.89 -5.40 -8.75
CA ALA A 74 4.73 -6.51 -9.22
C ALA A 74 6.22 -6.32 -8.91
N ARG A 75 6.74 -5.09 -9.00
CA ARG A 75 8.15 -4.78 -8.64
C ARG A 75 8.36 -4.62 -7.14
N ALA A 76 7.38 -4.09 -6.42
CA ALA A 76 7.47 -3.86 -4.98
C ALA A 76 7.40 -5.17 -4.18
N TYR A 77 6.65 -6.16 -4.66
CA TYR A 77 6.31 -7.38 -3.95
C TYR A 77 6.83 -8.65 -4.66
N ASP A 78 8.06 -8.58 -5.18
CA ASP A 78 8.76 -9.67 -5.88
C ASP A 78 9.41 -10.71 -4.95
N PHE A 79 8.98 -10.77 -3.69
CA PHE A 79 9.43 -11.71 -2.66
C PHE A 79 8.24 -12.25 -1.86
N PRO A 80 8.36 -13.46 -1.28
CA PRO A 80 7.23 -14.12 -0.64
C PRO A 80 6.88 -13.51 0.72
N ALA A 81 5.65 -13.75 1.17
CA ALA A 81 5.19 -13.52 2.55
C ALA A 81 4.54 -14.82 3.08
N PRO A 82 5.33 -15.88 3.32
CA PRO A 82 4.77 -17.19 3.60
C PRO A 82 4.14 -17.25 5.00
N LEU A 83 3.00 -17.93 5.08
CA LEU A 83 2.36 -18.30 6.33
C LEU A 83 2.88 -19.69 6.75
N ARG A 84 3.56 -19.77 7.89
CA ARG A 84 4.17 -21.02 8.40
C ARG A 84 3.41 -21.52 9.63
N PRO A 85 3.07 -22.81 9.72
CA PRO A 85 2.50 -23.36 10.95
C PRO A 85 3.52 -23.30 12.08
N MET A 86 3.04 -23.00 13.29
CA MET A 86 3.82 -23.08 14.53
C MET A 86 3.53 -24.39 15.26
N ARG A 87 4.07 -24.55 16.48
CA ARG A 87 3.93 -25.80 17.26
C ARG A 87 2.52 -26.03 17.82
N GLY A 88 1.73 -24.98 18.00
CA GLY A 88 0.35 -25.07 18.47
C GLY A 88 -0.62 -25.33 17.32
N ASP A 89 -1.67 -26.10 17.59
CA ASP A 89 -2.74 -26.33 16.62
C ASP A 89 -3.42 -25.00 16.27
N GLY A 90 -3.39 -24.64 14.98
CA GLY A 90 -3.97 -23.38 14.48
C GLY A 90 -3.05 -22.16 14.57
N ASP A 91 -1.90 -22.25 15.24
CA ASP A 91 -0.94 -21.15 15.31
C ASP A 91 -0.13 -21.04 14.03
N HIS A 92 0.02 -19.82 13.52
CA HIS A 92 0.80 -19.55 12.31
C HIS A 92 1.67 -18.30 12.48
N LEU A 93 2.83 -18.31 11.84
CA LEU A 93 3.73 -17.18 11.69
C LEU A 93 3.65 -16.68 10.24
N LEU A 94 3.23 -15.43 10.06
CA LEU A 94 3.41 -14.73 8.79
C LEU A 94 4.83 -14.17 8.72
N GLU A 95 5.69 -14.78 7.91
CA GLU A 95 7.08 -14.36 7.77
C GLU A 95 7.18 -13.14 6.86
N LEU A 96 7.34 -11.95 7.46
CA LEU A 96 7.48 -10.68 6.75
C LEU A 96 8.94 -10.22 6.65
N PHE A 97 9.89 -11.14 6.52
CA PHE A 97 11.33 -10.83 6.56
C PHE A 97 12.11 -11.47 5.40
N HIS A 98 11.44 -11.83 4.31
CA HIS A 98 12.08 -12.41 3.11
C HIS A 98 12.46 -11.35 2.06
N GLY A 99 12.27 -10.07 2.38
CA GLY A 99 12.72 -8.95 1.56
C GLY A 99 14.22 -8.66 1.71
N PRO A 100 14.75 -7.71 0.92
CA PRO A 100 16.19 -7.44 0.82
C PRO A 100 16.84 -6.93 2.10
N THR A 101 16.07 -6.42 3.07
CA THR A 101 16.61 -5.95 4.36
C THR A 101 16.27 -6.88 5.53
N ALA A 102 15.69 -8.04 5.23
CA ALA A 102 15.25 -9.04 6.22
C ALA A 102 14.28 -8.45 7.27
N ALA A 103 13.42 -7.51 6.87
CA ALA A 103 12.49 -6.85 7.77
C ALA A 103 11.17 -6.49 7.08
N PHE A 104 10.09 -6.45 7.86
CA PHE A 104 8.74 -6.14 7.34
C PHE A 104 8.63 -4.75 6.68
N LYS A 105 9.59 -3.87 6.93
CA LYS A 105 9.63 -2.54 6.31
C LYS A 105 9.82 -2.62 4.79
N ASP A 106 10.35 -3.74 4.27
CA ASP A 106 10.56 -3.94 2.84
C ASP A 106 9.26 -3.78 2.02
N TYR A 107 8.13 -4.28 2.53
CA TYR A 107 6.84 -4.19 1.80
C TYR A 107 6.38 -2.73 1.63
N ALA A 108 6.42 -1.93 2.69
CA ALA A 108 6.00 -0.54 2.63
C ALA A 108 7.03 0.35 1.91
N ALA A 109 8.32 0.19 2.24
CA ALA A 109 9.39 1.02 1.72
C ALA A 109 9.59 0.83 0.22
N ARG A 110 9.52 -0.41 -0.29
CA ARG A 110 9.67 -0.68 -1.72
C ARG A 110 8.50 -0.15 -2.53
N PHE A 111 7.26 -0.36 -2.06
CA PHE A 111 6.09 0.23 -2.73
C PHE A 111 6.16 1.76 -2.76
N LEU A 112 6.53 2.39 -1.64
CA LEU A 112 6.70 3.83 -1.56
C LEU A 112 7.77 4.33 -2.54
N ALA A 113 8.92 3.63 -2.63
CA ALA A 113 9.99 3.97 -3.56
C ALA A 113 9.54 3.88 -5.03
N GLU A 114 8.84 2.80 -5.39
CA GLU A 114 8.27 2.62 -6.73
C GLU A 114 7.25 3.72 -7.08
N ALA A 115 6.31 4.01 -6.18
CA ALA A 115 5.29 5.03 -6.38
C ALA A 115 5.90 6.44 -6.51
N LEU A 116 6.82 6.83 -5.62
CA LEU A 116 7.51 8.12 -5.70
C LEU A 116 8.39 8.24 -6.94
N GLY A 117 9.03 7.14 -7.37
CA GLY A 117 9.79 7.10 -8.63
C GLY A 117 8.89 7.35 -9.83
N ALA A 118 7.72 6.72 -9.88
CA ALA A 118 6.75 6.91 -10.95
C ALA A 118 6.17 8.34 -10.97
N LEU A 119 5.89 8.94 -9.82
CA LEU A 119 5.40 10.33 -9.71
C LEU A 119 6.44 11.39 -10.13
N ARG A 120 7.73 11.04 -10.13
CA ARG A 120 8.83 11.95 -10.52
C ARG A 120 9.20 11.85 -12.01
N THR A 121 8.67 10.86 -12.72
CA THR A 121 8.95 10.69 -14.15
C THR A 121 8.09 11.69 -14.93
N PRO A 122 8.69 12.59 -15.73
CA PRO A 122 7.98 13.67 -16.42
C PRO A 122 7.02 13.18 -17.51
#